data_AF-A0A976K8P9-F1
#
_entry.id   AF-A0A976K8P9-F1
#
_cell.length_a   1.000
_cell.length_b   1.000
_cell.length_c   1.000
_cell.angle_alpha   90.00
_cell.angle_beta   90.00
_cell.angle_gamma   90.00
#
_symmetry.space_group_name_H-M   'P 1'
#
loop_
_entity.id
_entity.type
_entity.pdbx_description
1 polymer ?
#
loop_
_entity_poly.entity_id
_entity_poly.type
_entity_poly.pdbx_seq_one_letter_code
_entity_poly.pdbx_strand_id
1 'polypeptide(L)'
;MTTVHDPERKRALVMRLRRVEGQLRGIQKLIETDADCEKVAQQLAAARKALDKSFFAMVGCVIAQGDVPPDDVADMLSRFS
;
A
#
# COMPACT_ATOMS: atom_id res chain seq x y z
N MET A 1 10.53 -4.00 18.95
CA MET A 1 10.59 -3.56 17.54
C MET A 1 9.72 -4.51 16.75
N THR A 2 8.56 -4.05 16.31
CA THR A 2 7.52 -4.83 15.62
C THR A 2 7.99 -5.19 14.21
N THR A 3 7.96 -6.46 13.85
CA THR A 3 8.62 -7.00 12.64
C THR A 3 7.69 -7.96 11.89
N VAL A 4 7.76 -7.94 10.55
CA VAL A 4 6.96 -8.85 9.70
C VAL A 4 7.65 -10.22 9.62
N HIS A 5 7.39 -11.08 10.61
CA HIS A 5 8.01 -12.41 10.72
C HIS A 5 7.21 -13.56 10.12
N ASP A 6 5.89 -13.41 9.97
CA ASP A 6 5.06 -14.43 9.34
C ASP A 6 5.44 -14.55 7.84
N PRO A 7 5.96 -15.71 7.40
CA PRO A 7 6.44 -15.89 6.03
C PRO A 7 5.33 -15.77 4.99
N GLU A 8 4.10 -16.20 5.31
CA GLU A 8 2.97 -16.11 4.40
C GLU A 8 2.52 -14.66 4.24
N ARG A 9 2.35 -13.93 5.36
CA ARG A 9 2.03 -12.50 5.31
C ARG A 9 3.10 -11.70 4.59
N LYS A 10 4.38 -11.98 4.88
CA LYS A 10 5.51 -11.35 4.19
C LYS A 10 5.43 -11.55 2.69
N ARG A 11 5.27 -12.80 2.24
CA ARG A 11 5.13 -13.12 0.81
C ARG A 11 3.92 -12.41 0.20
N ALA A 12 2.78 -12.41 0.89
CA ALA A 12 1.56 -11.80 0.40
C ALA A 12 1.65 -10.27 0.31
N LEU A 13 2.32 -9.60 1.25
CA LEU A 13 2.60 -8.16 1.19
C LEU A 13 3.56 -7.83 0.04
N VAL A 14 4.66 -8.56 -0.09
CA VAL A 14 5.62 -8.38 -1.20
C VAL A 14 4.94 -8.55 -2.55
N MET A 15 4.08 -9.54 -2.71
CA MET A 15 3.33 -9.74 -3.97
C MET A 15 2.36 -8.60 -4.28
N ARG A 16 1.76 -7.96 -3.26
CA ARG A 16 0.93 -6.76 -3.46
C ARG A 16 1.78 -5.57 -3.90
N LEU A 17 2.91 -5.34 -3.22
CA LEU A 17 3.83 -4.25 -3.56
C LEU A 17 4.39 -4.39 -4.98
N ARG A 18 4.74 -5.60 -5.43
CA ARG A 18 5.14 -5.86 -6.82
C ARG A 18 4.07 -5.46 -7.85
N ARG A 19 2.78 -5.61 -7.51
CA ARG A 19 1.68 -5.15 -8.38
C ARG A 19 1.61 -3.64 -8.42
N VAL A 20 1.70 -2.98 -7.27
CA VAL A 20 1.74 -1.50 -7.18
C VAL A 20 2.91 -0.95 -7.99
N GLU A 21 4.10 -1.55 -7.86
CA GLU A 21 5.28 -1.19 -8.66
C GLU A 21 5.03 -1.33 -10.17
N GLY A 22 4.32 -2.39 -10.60
CA GLY A 22 3.86 -2.53 -11.98
C GLY A 22 2.92 -1.40 -12.44
N GLN A 23 2.00 -0.96 -11.58
CA GLN A 23 1.13 0.19 -11.86
C GLN A 23 1.94 1.48 -11.98
N LEU A 24 2.92 1.71 -11.09
CA LEU A 24 3.78 2.89 -11.13
C LEU A 24 4.61 2.94 -12.43
N ARG A 25 5.18 1.80 -12.86
CA ARG A 25 5.85 1.71 -14.17
C ARG A 25 4.90 2.05 -15.33
N GLY A 26 3.66 1.58 -15.27
CA GLY A 26 2.64 1.90 -16.28
C GLY A 26 2.31 3.39 -16.31
N ILE A 27 2.19 4.03 -15.15
CA ILE A 27 1.94 5.47 -15.01
C ILE A 27 3.12 6.28 -15.57
N GLN A 28 4.35 5.91 -15.26
CA GLN A 28 5.55 6.55 -15.83
C GLN A 28 5.51 6.51 -17.35
N LYS A 29 5.23 5.33 -17.93
CA LYS A 29 5.09 5.20 -19.38
C LYS A 29 3.98 6.07 -19.97
N LEU A 30 2.83 6.18 -19.30
CA LEU A 30 1.75 7.06 -19.76
C LEU A 30 2.23 8.52 -19.85
N ILE A 31 2.95 8.98 -18.83
CA ILE A 31 3.52 10.33 -18.78
C ILE A 31 4.57 10.52 -19.90
N GLU A 32 5.49 9.56 -20.07
CA GLU A 32 6.51 9.59 -21.12
C GLU A 32 5.92 9.60 -22.54
N THR A 33 4.70 9.10 -22.71
CA THR A 33 3.98 9.06 -24.00
C THR A 33 2.94 10.18 -24.16
N ASP A 34 3.00 11.23 -23.33
CA ASP A 34 2.07 12.37 -23.36
C ASP A 34 0.59 11.95 -23.31
N ALA A 35 0.27 10.93 -22.50
CA ALA A 35 -1.11 10.50 -22.31
C ALA A 35 -1.95 11.55 -21.59
N ASP A 36 -3.27 11.51 -21.83
CA ASP A 36 -4.23 12.41 -21.21
C ASP A 36 -4.15 12.45 -19.67
N CYS A 37 -4.23 13.66 -19.11
CA CYS A 37 -4.11 13.91 -17.67
C CYS A 37 -5.16 13.16 -16.85
N GLU A 38 -6.40 13.05 -17.34
CA GLU A 38 -7.46 12.30 -16.68
C GLU A 38 -7.10 10.82 -16.59
N LYS A 39 -6.57 10.26 -17.69
CA LYS A 39 -6.10 8.86 -17.71
C LYS A 39 -4.96 8.62 -16.72
N VAL A 40 -3.98 9.53 -16.66
CA VAL A 40 -2.89 9.46 -15.68
C VAL A 40 -3.44 9.54 -14.24
N ALA A 41 -4.34 10.48 -13.97
CA ALA A 41 -4.96 10.66 -12.65
C ALA A 41 -5.76 9.42 -12.22
N GLN A 42 -6.52 8.81 -13.12
CA GLN A 42 -7.25 7.57 -12.86
C GLN A 42 -6.31 6.41 -12.48
N GLN A 43 -5.19 6.25 -13.19
CA GLN A 43 -4.20 5.22 -12.87
C GLN A 43 -3.49 5.49 -11.54
N LEU A 44 -3.15 6.75 -11.25
CA LEU A 44 -2.61 7.15 -9.94
C LEU A 44 -3.58 6.84 -8.81
N ALA A 45 -4.87 7.15 -8.97
CA ALA A 45 -5.90 6.82 -7.98
C ALA A 45 -6.01 5.28 -7.76
N ALA A 46 -5.91 4.50 -8.83
CA ALA A 46 -5.90 3.04 -8.73
C ALA A 46 -4.66 2.51 -8.00
N ALA A 47 -3.48 3.09 -8.24
CA ALA A 47 -2.24 2.74 -7.55
C ALA A 47 -2.30 3.12 -6.06
N ARG A 48 -2.81 4.32 -5.73
CA ARG A 48 -3.05 4.76 -4.34
C ARG A 48 -3.94 3.76 -3.61
N LYS A 49 -5.11 3.42 -4.17
CA LYS A 49 -6.03 2.45 -3.57
C LYS A 49 -5.42 1.06 -3.36
N ALA A 50 -4.54 0.62 -4.26
CA ALA A 50 -3.83 -0.65 -4.11
C ALA A 50 -2.76 -0.59 -3.00
N LEU A 51 -2.10 0.55 -2.84
CA LEU A 51 -1.17 0.81 -1.76
C LEU A 51 -1.88 0.89 -0.40
N ASP A 52 -3.03 1.57 -0.32
CA ASP A 52 -3.84 1.67 0.91
C ASP A 52 -4.26 0.28 1.41
N LYS A 53 -4.69 -0.61 0.50
CA LYS A 53 -4.99 -2.01 0.84
C LYS A 53 -3.78 -2.76 1.42
N SER A 54 -2.59 -2.44 0.94
CA SER A 54 -1.35 -3.05 1.44
C SER A 54 -0.98 -2.49 2.81
N PHE A 55 -1.19 -1.19 3.03
CA PHE A 55 -1.04 -0.54 4.32
C PHE A 55 -1.97 -1.14 5.38
N PHE A 56 -3.28 -1.26 5.11
CA PHE A 56 -4.23 -1.85 6.06
C PHE A 56 -3.90 -3.31 6.39
N ALA A 57 -3.44 -4.09 5.40
CA ALA A 57 -2.97 -5.45 5.65
C ALA A 57 -1.75 -5.49 6.59
N MET A 58 -0.88 -4.47 6.51
CA MET A 58 0.25 -4.32 7.43
C MET A 58 -0.23 -3.91 8.82
N VAL A 59 -1.13 -2.92 8.95
CA VAL A 59 -1.65 -2.49 10.26
C VAL A 59 -2.35 -3.65 10.98
N GLY A 60 -3.07 -4.52 10.26
CA GLY A 60 -3.60 -5.76 10.83
C GLY A 60 -2.53 -6.69 11.41
N CYS A 61 -1.30 -6.65 10.90
CA CYS A 61 -0.16 -7.36 11.48
C CYS A 61 0.27 -6.76 12.82
N VAL A 62 0.28 -5.42 12.94
CA VAL A 62 0.62 -4.72 14.18
C VAL A 62 -0.39 -5.04 15.28
N ILE A 63 -1.69 -4.99 14.95
CA ILE A 63 -2.77 -5.32 15.88
C ILE A 63 -2.64 -6.78 16.36
N ALA A 64 -2.39 -7.71 15.43
CA ALA A 64 -2.28 -9.13 15.76
C ALA A 64 -1.08 -9.47 16.65
N GLN A 65 -0.03 -8.64 16.65
CA GLN A 65 1.16 -8.83 17.48
C GLN A 65 0.93 -8.31 18.91
N GLY A 66 -0.01 -7.39 19.13
CA GLY A 66 -0.35 -6.87 20.47
C GLY A 66 0.71 -5.96 21.09
N ASP A 67 1.76 -5.61 20.34
CA ASP A 67 2.90 -4.81 20.81
C ASP A 67 2.64 -3.30 20.81
N VAL A 68 1.52 -2.85 20.23
CA VAL A 68 1.20 -1.44 20.05
C VAL A 68 -0.16 -1.13 20.69
N PRO A 69 -0.25 -0.09 21.55
CA PRO A 69 -1.51 0.35 22.15
C PRO A 69 -2.60 0.64 21.11
N PRO A 70 -3.88 0.38 21.41
CA PRO A 70 -4.99 0.64 20.48
C PRO A 70 -5.06 2.09 19.98
N ASP A 71 -4.74 3.07 20.82
CA ASP A 71 -4.75 4.49 20.44
C ASP A 71 -3.69 4.81 19.39
N ASP A 72 -2.49 4.23 19.53
CA ASP A 72 -1.40 4.38 18.55
C ASP A 72 -1.76 3.72 17.21
N VAL A 73 -2.49 2.60 17.23
CA VAL A 73 -3.03 1.97 16.01
C VAL A 73 -4.08 2.86 15.35
N ALA A 74 -4.97 3.48 16.13
CA ALA A 74 -5.97 4.41 15.63
C ALA A 74 -5.31 5.63 14.97
N ASP A 75 -4.23 6.15 15.56
CA ASP A 75 -3.41 7.22 14.99
C ASP A 75 -2.70 6.80 13.71
N MET A 76 -2.24 5.55 13.58
CA MET A 76 -1.70 5.04 12.32
C MET A 76 -2.76 5.02 11.22
N LEU A 77 -4.00 4.66 11.56
CA LEU A 77 -5.10 4.58 10.58
C LEU A 77 -5.59 5.96 10.13
N SER A 78 -5.60 6.95 11.02
CA SER A 78 -6.05 8.32 10.72
C SER A 78 -5.10 9.10 9.80
N ARG A 79 -3.81 8.75 9.76
CA ARG A 79 -2.81 9.41 8.91
C ARG A 79 -2.93 9.08 7.41
N PHE A 80 -3.72 8.08 7.04
CA PHE A 80 -3.87 7.61 5.66
C PHE A 80 -5.27 7.82 5.07
N SER A 81 -6.19 8.45 5.82
CA SER A 81 -7.51 8.89 5.33
C SER A 81 -7.46 10.24 4.65
#